data_AF-R7L9Z3-F1
#
_entry.id   AF-R7L9Z3-F1
#
_cell.length_a   1.000
_cell.length_b   1.000
_cell.length_c   1.000
_cell.angle_alpha   90.00
_cell.angle_beta   90.00
_cell.angle_gamma   90.00
#
_symmetry.space_group_name_H-M   'P 1'
#
loop_
_entity.id
_entity.type
_entity.pdbx_description
1 polymer ?
#
loop_
_entity_poly.entity_id
_entity_poly.type
_entity_poly.pdbx_seq_one_letter_code
_entity_poly.pdbx_strand_id
1 'polypeptide(L)'
;MPAKYCLWGAVAAVGLLALHVWTEYSLGVVSEQTSFSHWAIFSWIAAAFVEELIFRGYLVVQNKGVLALGASMLFFSLLFALAHPFVWNYEIPEGASLLDGVWVWDFSAQPVMSTVSIFECSVLFYLLRFMPQNSNRSLLPCIIAHATYNVGVYLVKLAQGFIA
;
A
#
# COMPACT_ATOMS: atom_id res chain seq x y z
N MET A 1 15.06 -16.23 -10.02
CA MET A 1 14.52 -16.14 -8.65
C MET A 1 13.54 -17.27 -8.44
N PRO A 2 13.65 -18.09 -7.39
CA PRO A 2 12.74 -19.22 -7.18
C PRO A 2 11.28 -18.76 -7.04
N ALA A 3 10.37 -19.34 -7.83
CA ALA A 3 8.93 -19.05 -7.80
C ALA A 3 8.31 -19.14 -6.38
N LYS A 4 8.87 -19.99 -5.53
CA LYS A 4 8.48 -20.14 -4.11
C LYS A 4 8.46 -18.83 -3.33
N TYR A 5 9.32 -17.86 -3.63
CA TYR A 5 9.34 -16.58 -2.90
C TYR A 5 8.20 -15.66 -3.30
N CYS A 6 7.70 -15.78 -4.54
CA CYS A 6 6.51 -15.07 -4.97
C CYS A 6 5.27 -15.62 -4.26
N LEU A 7 5.20 -16.95 -4.12
CA LEU A 7 4.15 -17.61 -3.33
C LEU A 7 4.18 -17.15 -1.87
N TRP A 8 5.34 -17.17 -1.21
CA TRP A 8 5.45 -16.71 0.17
C TRP A 8 5.14 -15.21 0.33
N GLY A 9 5.52 -14.38 -0.64
CA GLY A 9 5.13 -12.98 -0.69
C GLY A 9 3.61 -12.79 -0.76
N ALA A 10 2.94 -13.56 -1.62
CA ALA A 10 1.48 -13.55 -1.71
C ALA A 10 0.82 -14.02 -0.41
N VAL A 11 1.32 -15.09 0.22
CA VAL A 11 0.82 -15.58 1.52
C VAL A 11 0.98 -14.52 2.62
N ALA A 12 2.13 -13.85 2.68
CA ALA A 12 2.36 -12.78 3.65
C ALA A 12 1.41 -11.59 3.42
N ALA A 13 1.17 -11.21 2.17
CA ALA A 13 0.23 -10.16 1.81
C ALA A 13 -1.22 -10.51 2.19
N VAL A 14 -1.66 -11.76 1.96
CA VAL A 14 -2.99 -12.23 2.38
C VAL A 14 -3.11 -12.24 3.90
N GLY A 15 -2.07 -12.70 4.62
CA GLY A 15 -2.06 -12.68 6.08
C GLY A 15 -2.17 -11.26 6.65
N LEU A 16 -1.43 -10.31 6.06
CA LEU A 16 -1.50 -8.91 6.46
C LEU A 16 -2.86 -8.29 6.13
N LEU A 17 -3.42 -8.58 4.95
CA LEU A 17 -4.77 -8.16 4.59
C LEU A 17 -5.81 -8.69 5.59
N ALA A 18 -5.74 -9.97 5.97
CA ALA A 18 -6.65 -10.55 6.95
C ALA A 18 -6.56 -9.83 8.30
N LEU A 19 -5.35 -9.43 8.72
CA LEU A 19 -5.14 -8.62 9.93
C LEU A 19 -5.79 -7.24 9.81
N HIS A 20 -5.60 -6.54 8.68
CA HIS A 20 -6.21 -5.23 8.46
C HIS A 20 -7.73 -5.31 8.48
N VAL A 21 -8.31 -6.26 7.74
CA VAL A 21 -9.77 -6.49 7.71
C VAL A 21 -10.30 -6.79 9.11
N TRP A 22 -9.65 -7.70 9.84
CA TRP A 22 -10.04 -8.00 11.22
C TRP A 22 -9.98 -6.77 12.12
N THR A 23 -8.97 -5.92 11.96
CA THR A 23 -8.81 -4.69 12.73
C THR A 23 -9.94 -3.70 12.40
N GLU A 24 -10.29 -3.52 11.13
CA GLU A 24 -11.41 -2.66 10.71
C GLU A 24 -12.74 -3.12 11.31
N TYR A 25 -13.02 -4.43 11.29
CA TYR A 25 -14.21 -4.99 11.94
C TYR A 25 -14.19 -4.79 13.46
N SER A 26 -13.03 -4.99 14.09
CA SER A 26 -12.89 -4.84 15.55
C SER A 26 -13.06 -3.40 16.02
N LEU A 27 -12.72 -2.43 15.17
CA LEU A 27 -12.90 -1.01 15.42
C LEU A 27 -14.27 -0.48 14.98
N GLY A 28 -15.07 -1.27 14.25
CA GLY A 28 -16.40 -0.88 13.78
C GLY A 28 -16.41 0.15 12.65
N VAL A 29 -15.29 0.32 11.92
CA VAL A 29 -15.11 1.37 10.90
C VAL A 29 -15.36 0.90 9.47
N VAL A 30 -15.88 -0.31 9.29
CA VAL A 30 -16.09 -0.91 7.95
C VAL A 30 -17.04 -0.05 7.10
N SER A 31 -18.08 0.53 7.69
CA SER A 31 -19.06 1.38 6.97
C SER A 31 -18.50 2.71 6.47
N GLU A 32 -17.32 3.13 6.95
CA GLU A 32 -16.65 4.38 6.59
C GLU A 32 -15.74 4.23 5.35
N GLN A 33 -15.62 3.01 4.81
CA GLN A 33 -14.80 2.73 3.64
C GLN A 33 -15.30 3.43 2.37
N THR A 34 -14.35 3.92 1.57
CA THR A 34 -14.64 4.48 0.24
C THR A 34 -15.11 3.39 -0.73
N SER A 35 -16.14 3.73 -1.52
CA SER A 35 -16.63 2.91 -2.64
C SER A 35 -15.85 3.17 -3.92
N PHE A 36 -15.67 2.14 -4.74
CA PHE A 36 -14.93 2.22 -6.00
C PHE A 36 -15.70 1.56 -7.15
N SER A 37 -15.36 1.95 -8.37
CA SER A 37 -15.89 1.28 -9.56
C SER A 37 -15.31 -0.13 -9.73
N HIS A 38 -16.05 -1.04 -10.35
CA HIS A 38 -15.51 -2.31 -10.88
C HIS A 38 -14.21 -2.14 -11.69
N TRP A 39 -14.03 -1.01 -12.37
CA TRP A 39 -12.83 -0.75 -13.18
C TRP A 39 -11.56 -0.49 -12.35
N ALA A 40 -11.68 -0.24 -11.04
CA ALA A 40 -10.54 0.04 -10.16
C ALA A 40 -9.53 -1.12 -10.09
N ILE A 41 -9.97 -2.36 -10.30
CA ILE A 41 -9.07 -3.53 -10.26
C ILE A 41 -7.93 -3.44 -11.27
N PHE A 42 -8.19 -2.89 -12.47
CA PHE A 42 -7.17 -2.78 -13.51
C PHE A 42 -6.11 -1.74 -13.14
N SER A 43 -6.53 -0.59 -12.58
CA SER A 43 -5.58 0.42 -12.12
C SER A 43 -4.80 -0.06 -10.91
N TRP A 44 -5.41 -0.80 -9.99
CA TRP A 44 -4.72 -1.31 -8.79
C TRP A 44 -3.69 -2.40 -9.11
N ILE A 45 -3.96 -3.27 -10.09
CA ILE A 45 -2.97 -4.24 -10.56
C ILE A 45 -1.81 -3.55 -11.30
N ALA A 46 -2.12 -2.57 -12.15
CA ALA A 46 -1.08 -1.80 -12.84
C ALA A 46 -0.22 -0.99 -11.85
N ALA A 47 -0.86 -0.37 -10.86
CA ALA A 47 -0.20 0.36 -9.78
C ALA A 47 0.76 -0.54 -9.00
N ALA A 48 0.36 -1.76 -8.65
CA ALA A 48 1.22 -2.72 -7.95
C ALA A 48 2.54 -3.03 -8.70
N PHE A 49 2.58 -2.91 -10.02
CA PHE A 49 3.83 -3.02 -10.76
C PHE A 49 4.64 -1.72 -10.75
N VAL A 50 3.99 -0.60 -11.08
CA VAL A 50 4.64 0.71 -11.24
C VAL A 50 5.19 1.23 -9.91
N GLU A 51 4.40 1.13 -8.84
CA GLU A 51 4.78 1.58 -7.51
C GLU A 51 5.96 0.76 -6.96
N GLU A 52 5.99 -0.55 -7.18
CA GLU A 52 7.12 -1.38 -6.78
C GLU A 52 8.37 -1.08 -7.60
N LEU A 53 8.23 -0.71 -8.88
CA LEU A 53 9.37 -0.25 -9.68
C LEU A 53 9.94 1.07 -9.13
N ILE A 54 9.09 2.01 -8.71
CA ILE A 54 9.54 3.30 -8.18
C ILE A 54 10.10 3.14 -6.76
N PHE A 55 9.27 2.71 -5.82
CA PHE A 55 9.63 2.63 -4.40
C PHE A 55 10.68 1.55 -4.17
N ARG A 56 10.43 0.34 -4.69
CA ARG A 56 11.31 -0.80 -4.45
C ARG A 56 12.29 -0.98 -5.59
N GLY A 57 12.26 -0.26 -6.70
CA GLY A 57 13.37 -0.28 -7.66
C GLY A 57 14.38 0.83 -7.38
N TYR A 58 13.89 2.06 -7.21
CA TYR A 58 14.70 3.28 -7.15
C TYR A 58 14.80 3.91 -5.76
N LEU A 59 13.69 4.05 -5.02
CA LEU A 59 13.69 4.72 -3.71
C LEU A 59 14.19 3.80 -2.60
N VAL A 60 15.50 3.60 -2.54
CA VAL A 60 16.15 2.84 -1.47
C VAL A 60 17.61 3.24 -1.34
N VAL A 61 18.14 3.24 -0.11
CA VAL A 61 19.57 3.45 0.12
C VAL A 61 20.26 2.11 0.24
N GLN A 62 20.95 1.70 -0.84
CA GLN A 62 21.70 0.44 -0.90
C GLN A 62 23.21 0.68 -0.72
N ASN A 63 23.96 -0.36 -0.33
CA ASN A 63 25.42 -0.36 -0.22
C ASN A 63 25.99 0.66 0.79
N LYS A 64 25.20 1.07 1.80
CA LYS A 64 25.60 1.98 2.89
C LYS A 64 25.46 1.36 4.28
N GLY A 65 25.40 0.02 4.35
CA GLY A 65 25.20 -0.73 5.59
C GLY A 65 23.73 -1.00 5.91
N VAL A 66 23.51 -1.92 6.86
CA VAL A 66 22.16 -2.41 7.23
C VAL A 66 21.30 -1.31 7.85
N LEU A 67 21.90 -0.42 8.64
CA LEU A 67 21.18 0.70 9.26
C LEU A 67 20.62 1.67 8.22
N ALA A 68 21.44 2.09 7.25
CA ALA A 68 20.99 2.99 6.18
C ALA A 68 19.91 2.33 5.31
N LEU A 69 20.05 1.04 5.01
CA LEU A 69 19.04 0.28 4.29
C LEU A 69 17.71 0.26 5.05
N GLY A 70 17.72 -0.18 6.32
CA GLY A 70 16.53 -0.25 7.16
C GLY A 70 15.86 1.11 7.35
N ALA A 71 16.63 2.16 7.62
CA ALA A 71 16.11 3.53 7.75
C ALA A 71 15.45 4.00 6.44
N SER A 72 16.06 3.73 5.28
CA SER A 72 15.46 4.09 4.00
C SER A 72 14.16 3.32 3.71
N MET A 73 14.09 2.04 4.07
CA MET A 73 12.87 1.24 3.93
C MET A 73 11.73 1.85 4.74
N LEU A 74 11.97 2.22 6.00
CA LEU A 74 10.96 2.85 6.86
C LEU A 74 10.57 4.25 6.35
N PHE A 75 11.55 5.07 5.99
CA PHE A 75 11.31 6.42 5.48
C PHE A 75 10.48 6.42 4.20
N PHE A 76 10.88 5.63 3.20
CA PHE A 76 10.13 5.55 1.94
C PHE A 76 8.80 4.83 2.10
N SER A 77 8.65 3.97 3.12
CA SER A 77 7.35 3.40 3.45
C SER A 77 6.40 4.45 4.03
N LEU A 78 6.91 5.35 4.88
CA LEU A 78 6.14 6.48 5.40
C LEU A 78 5.78 7.46 4.28
N LEU A 79 6.73 7.77 3.38
CA LEU A 79 6.46 8.62 2.23
C LEU A 79 5.38 8.00 1.31
N PHE A 80 5.47 6.70 1.04
CA PHE A 80 4.45 5.97 0.30
C PHE A 80 3.08 6.12 0.97
N ALA A 81 3.00 5.92 2.28
CA ALA A 81 1.75 6.02 3.02
C ALA A 81 1.15 7.43 2.97
N LEU A 82 1.98 8.45 3.21
CA LEU A 82 1.56 9.85 3.19
C LEU A 82 1.25 10.37 1.79
N ALA A 83 1.71 9.72 0.72
CA ALA A 83 1.33 10.06 -0.66
C ALA A 83 -0.11 9.66 -1.00
N HIS A 84 -0.75 8.80 -0.19
CA HIS A 84 -2.14 8.44 -0.39
C HIS A 84 -3.05 9.39 0.39
N PRO A 85 -4.06 9.97 -0.27
CA PRO A 85 -4.94 10.99 0.32
C PRO A 85 -6.02 10.34 1.20
N PHE A 86 -5.60 9.65 2.26
CA PHE A 86 -6.53 9.13 3.27
C PHE A 86 -6.79 10.17 4.35
N VAL A 87 -5.73 10.62 5.03
CA VAL A 87 -5.82 11.63 6.10
C VAL A 87 -5.80 13.06 5.60
N TRP A 88 -5.70 13.25 4.29
CA TRP A 88 -5.67 14.56 3.66
C TRP A 88 -6.36 14.55 2.31
N ASN A 89 -6.89 15.70 1.91
CA ASN A 89 -7.38 15.99 0.58
C ASN A 89 -6.92 17.39 0.14
N TYR A 90 -6.67 17.59 -1.15
CA TYR A 90 -6.38 18.92 -1.71
C TYR A 90 -7.57 19.37 -2.53
N GLU A 91 -8.40 20.23 -1.95
CA GLU A 91 -9.65 20.67 -2.54
C GLU A 91 -9.44 21.99 -3.29
N ILE A 92 -9.83 22.02 -4.56
CA ILE A 92 -9.78 23.21 -5.40
C ILE A 92 -11.19 23.81 -5.43
N PRO A 93 -11.42 25.01 -4.86
CA PRO A 93 -12.72 25.65 -4.91
C PRO A 93 -13.22 25.85 -6.34
N GLU A 94 -14.54 25.82 -6.52
CA GLU A 94 -15.15 26.02 -7.83
C GLU A 94 -14.73 27.38 -8.44
N GLY A 95 -14.22 27.35 -9.68
CA GLY A 95 -13.73 28.54 -10.38
C GLY A 95 -12.33 29.01 -9.98
N ALA A 96 -11.65 28.32 -9.06
CA ALA A 96 -10.30 28.66 -8.63
C ALA A 96 -9.20 27.96 -9.46
N SER A 97 -7.97 28.45 -9.39
CA SER A 97 -6.82 27.81 -10.04
C SER A 97 -6.26 26.66 -9.20
N LEU A 98 -5.40 25.83 -9.81
CA LEU A 98 -4.70 24.74 -9.10
C LEU A 98 -3.88 25.22 -7.89
N LEU A 99 -3.49 26.50 -7.85
CA LEU A 99 -2.67 27.05 -6.76
C LEU A 99 -3.50 27.57 -5.59
N ASP A 100 -4.81 27.73 -5.78
CA ASP A 100 -5.74 28.27 -4.78
C ASP A 100 -6.37 27.17 -3.91
N GLY A 101 -5.98 25.91 -4.12
CA GLY A 101 -6.54 24.79 -3.37
C GLY A 101 -6.14 24.80 -1.89
N VAL A 102 -6.98 24.17 -1.09
CA VAL A 102 -6.86 24.11 0.37
C VAL A 102 -6.66 22.66 0.81
N TRP A 103 -5.77 22.47 1.78
CA TRP A 103 -5.57 21.17 2.42
C TRP A 103 -6.63 20.92 3.48
N VAL A 104 -7.41 19.88 3.29
CA VAL A 104 -8.36 19.35 4.29
C VAL A 104 -7.71 18.14 4.93
N TRP A 105 -7.81 18.03 6.26
CA TRP A 105 -7.22 16.94 7.03
C TRP A 105 -8.30 16.17 7.79
N ASP A 106 -8.20 14.84 7.78
CA ASP A 106 -9.08 13.95 8.52
C ASP A 106 -8.25 12.90 9.26
N PHE A 107 -8.22 13.02 10.58
CA PHE A 107 -7.53 12.09 11.48
C PHE A 107 -8.51 11.19 12.26
N SER A 108 -9.72 10.99 11.73
CA SER A 108 -10.65 10.00 12.24
C SER A 108 -10.08 8.58 12.10
N ALA A 109 -10.75 7.61 12.73
CA ALA A 109 -10.21 6.26 12.87
C ALA A 109 -9.97 5.57 11.51
N GLN A 110 -10.91 5.66 10.56
CA GLN A 110 -10.78 4.97 9.27
C GLN A 110 -9.63 5.51 8.39
N PRO A 111 -9.45 6.83 8.19
CA PRO A 111 -8.33 7.39 7.44
C PRO A 111 -6.96 7.07 8.03
N VAL A 112 -6.84 7.15 9.36
CA VAL A 112 -5.60 6.80 10.08
C VAL A 112 -5.31 5.32 9.90
N MET A 113 -6.30 4.45 10.08
CA MET A 113 -6.14 3.00 9.88
C MET A 113 -5.76 2.65 8.44
N SER A 114 -6.34 3.32 7.44
CA SER A 114 -5.99 3.13 6.03
C SER A 114 -4.53 3.51 5.76
N THR A 115 -4.08 4.63 6.34
CA THR A 115 -2.69 5.11 6.22
C THR A 115 -1.71 4.14 6.88
N VAL A 116 -2.02 3.66 8.09
CA VAL A 116 -1.21 2.65 8.79
C VAL A 116 -1.17 1.35 7.99
N SER A 117 -2.30 0.89 7.47
CA SER A 117 -2.38 -0.36 6.69
C SER A 117 -1.48 -0.32 5.46
N ILE A 118 -1.48 0.78 4.69
CA ILE A 118 -0.60 0.89 3.53
C ILE A 118 0.86 1.12 3.93
N PHE A 119 1.14 1.77 5.07
CA PHE A 119 2.49 1.85 5.62
C PHE A 119 3.03 0.45 5.95
N GLU A 120 2.24 -0.39 6.62
CA GLU A 120 2.62 -1.76 6.96
C GLU A 120 2.83 -2.64 5.72
N CYS A 121 1.94 -2.52 4.72
CA CYS A 121 2.13 -3.16 3.41
C CYS A 121 3.45 -2.74 2.78
N SER A 122 3.71 -1.43 2.82
CA SER A 122 4.88 -0.83 2.23
C SER A 122 6.17 -1.37 2.89
N VAL A 123 6.20 -1.48 4.22
CA VAL A 123 7.29 -2.10 4.96
C VAL A 123 7.46 -3.57 4.58
N LEU A 124 6.37 -4.34 4.53
CA LEU A 124 6.39 -5.75 4.13
C LEU A 124 7.00 -5.94 2.74
N PHE A 125 6.64 -5.11 1.76
CA PHE A 125 7.15 -5.21 0.39
C PHE A 125 8.65 -4.91 0.30
N TYR A 126 9.15 -3.93 1.06
CA TYR A 126 10.59 -3.73 1.20
C TYR A 126 11.28 -4.95 1.85
N LEU A 127 10.69 -5.52 2.90
CA LEU A 127 11.23 -6.71 3.56
C LEU A 127 11.30 -7.90 2.58
N LEU A 128 10.29 -8.11 1.74
CA LEU A 128 10.29 -9.17 0.71
C LEU A 128 11.40 -8.98 -0.34
N ARG A 129 11.72 -7.73 -0.70
CA ARG A 129 12.86 -7.44 -1.59
C ARG A 129 14.20 -7.71 -0.89
N PHE A 130 14.33 -7.28 0.36
CA PHE A 130 15.62 -7.24 1.08
C PHE A 130 15.82 -8.36 2.10
N MET A 131 14.92 -9.34 2.17
CA MET A 131 15.13 -10.54 2.97
C MET A 131 16.33 -11.34 2.42
N PRO A 132 17.19 -11.92 3.28
CA PRO A 132 18.39 -12.65 2.84
C PRO A 132 18.11 -13.77 1.82
N GLN A 133 16.93 -14.39 1.88
CA GLN A 133 16.50 -15.47 0.99
C GLN A 133 16.27 -14.99 -0.45
N ASN A 134 15.96 -13.71 -0.64
CA ASN A 134 15.90 -13.06 -1.96
C ASN A 134 17.30 -12.51 -2.29
N SER A 135 18.24 -13.41 -2.56
CA SER A 135 19.67 -13.08 -2.75
C SER A 135 19.91 -12.06 -3.86
N ASN A 136 19.08 -12.08 -4.90
CA ASN A 136 19.20 -11.18 -6.05
C ASN A 136 18.41 -9.88 -5.88
N ARG A 137 17.81 -9.64 -4.70
CA ARG A 137 16.99 -8.46 -4.39
C ARG A 137 15.93 -8.16 -5.44
N SER A 138 15.35 -9.22 -6.00
CA SER A 138 14.38 -9.14 -7.07
C SER A 138 13.10 -8.46 -6.60
N LEU A 139 12.49 -7.68 -7.50
CA LEU A 139 11.21 -7.04 -7.29
C LEU A 139 10.03 -8.02 -7.41
N LEU A 140 10.22 -9.19 -8.03
CA LEU A 140 9.09 -10.06 -8.37
C LEU A 140 8.28 -10.49 -7.13
N PRO A 141 8.88 -10.87 -5.98
CA PRO A 141 8.10 -11.19 -4.78
C PRO A 141 7.27 -10.04 -4.25
N CYS A 142 7.80 -8.80 -4.27
CA CYS A 142 7.06 -7.65 -3.75
C CYS A 142 5.97 -7.18 -4.73
N ILE A 143 6.21 -7.24 -6.05
CA ILE A 143 5.17 -7.01 -7.08
C ILE A 143 4.02 -8.01 -6.92
N ILE A 144 4.32 -9.30 -6.76
CA ILE A 144 3.30 -10.32 -6.60
C ILE A 144 2.56 -10.17 -5.27
N ALA A 145 3.26 -9.86 -4.18
CA ALA A 145 2.65 -9.57 -2.89
C ALA A 145 1.70 -8.36 -2.96
N HIS A 146 2.14 -7.27 -3.58
CA HIS A 146 1.35 -6.05 -3.76
C HIS A 146 0.12 -6.31 -4.62
N ALA A 147 0.28 -6.93 -5.79
CA ALA A 147 -0.86 -7.29 -6.65
C ALA A 147 -1.84 -8.21 -5.91
N THR A 148 -1.34 -9.17 -5.14
CA THR A 148 -2.17 -10.06 -4.32
C THR A 148 -2.95 -9.27 -3.25
N TYR A 149 -2.29 -8.35 -2.56
CA TYR A 149 -2.92 -7.49 -1.57
C TYR A 149 -4.04 -6.65 -2.21
N ASN A 150 -3.76 -6.00 -3.34
CA ASN A 150 -4.73 -5.15 -4.05
C ASN A 150 -5.94 -5.94 -4.57
N VAL A 151 -5.70 -7.11 -5.16
CA VAL A 151 -6.79 -8.03 -5.56
C VAL A 151 -7.60 -8.46 -4.34
N GLY A 152 -6.94 -8.76 -3.22
CA GLY A 152 -7.61 -9.11 -1.97
C GLY A 152 -8.47 -7.96 -1.43
N VAL A 153 -7.96 -6.73 -1.39
CA VAL A 153 -8.73 -5.54 -1.01
C VAL A 153 -9.96 -5.37 -1.91
N TYR A 154 -9.80 -5.54 -3.22
CA TYR A 154 -10.92 -5.50 -4.15
C TYR A 154 -11.99 -6.54 -3.84
N LEU A 155 -11.59 -7.80 -3.59
CA LEU A 155 -12.52 -8.88 -3.26
C LEU A 155 -13.23 -8.66 -1.93
N VAL A 156 -12.51 -8.14 -0.91
CA VAL A 156 -13.10 -7.78 0.39
C VAL A 156 -14.11 -6.65 0.20
N LYS A 157 -13.75 -5.58 -0.51
CA LYS A 157 -14.66 -4.47 -0.80
C LYS A 157 -15.88 -4.92 -1.60
N LEU A 158 -15.69 -5.81 -2.57
CA LEU A 158 -16.80 -6.40 -3.33
C LEU A 158 -17.75 -7.17 -2.42
N ALA A 159 -17.21 -8.00 -1.51
CA ALA A 159 -18.01 -8.75 -0.54
C ALA A 159 -18.72 -7.84 0.49
N GLN A 160 -18.12 -6.69 0.81
CA GLN A 160 -18.68 -5.69 1.73
C GLN A 160 -19.67 -4.71 1.05
N GLY A 161 -19.80 -4.74 -0.28
CA GLY A 161 -20.71 -3.85 -1.03
C GLY A 161 -20.12 -2.49 -1.41
N PHE A 162 -18.80 -2.33 -1.35
CA PHE A 162 -18.08 -1.09 -1.72
C PHE A 162 -17.56 -1.08 -3.16
N ILE A 163 -17.97 -2.04 -4.00
CA ILE A 163 -17.66 -2.06 -5.44
C ILE A 163 -18.97 -2.03 -6.22
N ALA A 164 -19.11 -1.06 -7.13
CA ALA A 164 -20.30 -0.86 -7.97
C ALA A 164 -19.98 -0.32 -9.38
#